data_AF-A0A2N5W419-F1
#
_entry.id   AF-A0A2N5W419-F1
#
_cell.length_a   1.000
_cell.length_b   1.000
_cell.length_c   1.000
_cell.angle_alpha   90.00
_cell.angle_beta   90.00
_cell.angle_gamma   90.00
#
_symmetry.space_group_name_H-M   'P 1'
#
loop_
_entity.id
_entity.type
_entity.pdbx_description
1 polymer ?
#
loop_
_entity_poly.entity_id
_entity_poly.type
_entity_poly.pdbx_seq_one_letter_code
_entity_poly.pdbx_strand_id
1 'polypeptide(L)'
;MPVEPSEATKVTSVNYRDKTIDDIVRQARGSTRLCAIQALRDLGAFILSSPDNQHQFGRAQEATHDPPLLPLSLPFTRWNYIYLMIERGLQLKSSLSAFAASQREPAASPISPAHWEMCEFILPVLRILNTATNILLLNKVQKHSIFPTLYAVEETLRANNGKGLPTAFRKATTVGLVQLQRLRITKMENNVSLITLILDPHYRDKAMAKLKTPPEKIAHAVDCLRLKYTEKQAELNWCPSASSDTSQEARSFPGDHSDLTSIYSFLKIPPLFSPIIDYTDSNKVDLYLSNLHEARPSEDIVKYWQRMIHTNIFPVLGHLALQYLSIAPLSPSIERFIPMTTDRSLQLTSPEHLVCVGQWLRDDLRT
;
A
#
# COMPACT_ATOMS: atom_id res chain seq x y z
N MET A 1 -1.50 -18.10 57.44
CA MET A 1 -2.24 -17.02 56.78
C MET A 1 -2.12 -17.23 55.28
N PRO A 2 -3.22 -17.51 54.56
CA PRO A 2 -3.16 -17.74 53.13
C PRO A 2 -3.19 -16.40 52.38
N VAL A 3 -2.31 -16.27 51.39
CA VAL A 3 -2.20 -15.11 50.50
C VAL A 3 -3.30 -15.21 49.44
N GLU A 4 -4.19 -14.22 49.39
CA GLU A 4 -5.23 -14.10 48.37
C GLU A 4 -4.61 -13.83 46.98
N PRO A 5 -5.10 -14.49 45.91
CA PRO A 5 -4.65 -14.20 44.57
C PRO A 5 -5.33 -12.95 44.01
N SER A 6 -4.48 -11.97 43.67
CA SER A 6 -4.73 -10.76 42.87
C SER A 6 -5.77 -10.95 41.76
N GLU A 7 -6.77 -10.07 41.76
CA GLU A 7 -7.79 -9.94 40.72
C GLU A 7 -7.17 -9.80 39.33
N ALA A 8 -7.35 -10.82 38.50
CA ALA A 8 -7.07 -10.77 37.08
C ALA A 8 -8.09 -9.84 36.40
N THR A 9 -7.57 -8.79 35.76
CA THR A 9 -8.30 -7.84 34.92
C THR A 9 -9.16 -8.58 33.88
N LYS A 10 -10.47 -8.72 34.14
CA LYS A 10 -11.45 -9.17 33.16
C LYS A 10 -11.54 -8.13 32.05
N VAL A 11 -10.85 -8.38 30.93
CA VAL A 11 -11.11 -7.68 29.67
C VAL A 11 -12.50 -8.11 29.21
N THR A 12 -13.50 -7.28 29.51
CA THR A 12 -14.85 -7.42 28.97
C THR A 12 -14.78 -7.34 27.44
N SER A 13 -15.00 -8.46 26.76
CA SER A 13 -15.21 -8.53 25.33
C SER A 13 -16.51 -7.81 25.00
N VAL A 14 -16.42 -6.52 24.68
CA VAL A 14 -17.57 -5.77 24.19
C VAL A 14 -17.94 -6.35 22.82
N ASN A 15 -19.11 -7.00 22.77
CA ASN A 15 -19.66 -7.60 21.57
C ASN A 15 -20.12 -6.48 20.60
N TYR A 16 -19.16 -5.90 19.87
CA TYR A 16 -19.36 -4.85 18.86
C TYR A 16 -19.86 -5.43 17.51
N ARG A 17 -20.76 -6.41 17.53
CA ARG A 17 -21.21 -7.08 16.29
C ARG A 17 -22.32 -6.37 15.52
N ASP A 18 -23.14 -5.50 16.14
CA ASP A 18 -24.34 -4.99 15.45
C ASP A 18 -24.47 -3.46 15.47
N LYS A 19 -23.45 -2.75 15.01
CA LYS A 19 -23.69 -1.46 14.35
C LYS A 19 -23.00 -1.50 13.01
N THR A 20 -23.78 -1.78 11.98
CA THR A 20 -23.31 -1.77 10.59
C THR A 20 -22.76 -0.38 10.28
N ILE A 21 -21.81 -0.29 9.36
CA ILE A 21 -21.33 1.01 8.84
C ILE A 21 -22.53 1.88 8.42
N ASP A 22 -23.60 1.25 7.93
CA ASP A 22 -24.87 1.88 7.62
C ASP A 22 -25.54 2.57 8.81
N ASP A 23 -25.47 2.05 10.03
CA ASP A 23 -26.04 2.71 11.21
C ASP A 23 -25.23 3.95 11.59
N ILE A 24 -23.91 3.92 11.41
CA ILE A 24 -23.03 5.06 11.65
C ILE A 24 -23.23 6.12 10.57
N VAL A 25 -23.36 5.72 9.31
CA VAL A 25 -23.69 6.59 8.18
C VAL A 25 -25.08 7.19 8.35
N ARG A 26 -26.07 6.41 8.80
CA ARG A 26 -27.46 6.83 9.01
C ARG A 26 -27.60 7.73 10.23
N GLN A 27 -26.83 7.49 11.29
CA GLN A 27 -26.73 8.39 12.45
C GLN A 27 -25.95 9.67 12.11
N ALA A 28 -25.04 9.63 11.12
CA ALA A 28 -24.37 10.80 10.57
C ALA A 28 -25.26 11.60 9.59
N ARG A 29 -26.26 10.98 8.93
CA ARG A 29 -27.18 11.64 7.97
C ARG A 29 -28.02 12.76 8.59
N GLY A 30 -28.24 12.73 9.91
CA GLY A 30 -28.87 13.83 10.65
C GLY A 30 -27.91 14.93 11.14
N SER A 31 -26.61 14.81 10.86
CA SER A 31 -25.59 15.76 11.31
C SER A 31 -25.15 16.64 10.14
N THR A 32 -24.96 17.94 10.39
CA THR A 32 -24.50 19.04 9.49
C THR A 32 -23.22 18.75 8.66
N ARG A 33 -22.68 17.54 8.75
CA ARG A 33 -21.36 17.11 8.27
C ARG A 33 -21.43 16.31 6.97
N LEU A 34 -22.50 15.52 6.78
CA LEU A 34 -22.84 15.05 5.44
C LEU A 34 -23.23 16.21 4.53
N CYS A 35 -23.66 17.33 5.10
CA CYS A 35 -24.00 18.54 4.34
C CYS A 35 -22.81 19.15 3.61
N ALA A 36 -21.59 19.17 4.16
CA ALA A 36 -20.44 19.78 3.47
C ALA A 36 -19.99 18.96 2.24
N ILE A 37 -19.81 17.64 2.41
CA ILE A 37 -19.44 16.72 1.32
C ILE A 37 -20.56 16.66 0.27
N GLN A 38 -21.81 16.58 0.72
CA GLN A 38 -22.97 16.54 -0.18
C GLN A 38 -23.15 17.88 -0.91
N ALA A 39 -23.00 19.03 -0.24
CA ALA A 39 -23.08 20.35 -0.89
C ALA A 39 -21.99 20.51 -1.95
N LEU A 40 -20.77 20.07 -1.67
CA LEU A 40 -19.69 20.10 -2.65
C LEU A 40 -20.01 19.19 -3.84
N ARG A 41 -20.55 17.99 -3.59
CA ARG A 41 -20.99 17.06 -4.64
C ARG A 41 -22.12 17.63 -5.49
N ASP A 42 -23.14 18.21 -4.85
CA ASP A 42 -24.32 18.78 -5.51
C ASP A 42 -23.92 19.99 -6.36
N LEU A 43 -23.02 20.83 -5.85
CA LEU A 43 -22.47 21.95 -6.61
C LEU A 43 -21.68 21.46 -7.84
N GLY A 44 -20.83 20.44 -7.69
CA GLY A 44 -20.14 19.82 -8.82
C GLY A 44 -21.08 19.25 -9.86
N ALA A 45 -22.09 18.50 -9.41
CA ALA A 45 -23.12 17.93 -10.29
C ALA A 45 -23.91 19.01 -11.02
N PHE A 46 -24.27 20.09 -10.34
CA PHE A 46 -24.98 21.23 -10.92
C PHE A 46 -24.13 21.98 -11.96
N ILE A 47 -22.82 22.15 -11.72
CA ILE A 47 -21.95 22.74 -12.73
C ILE A 47 -21.87 21.85 -13.97
N LEU A 48 -21.78 20.53 -13.77
CA LEU A 48 -21.64 19.57 -14.87
C LEU A 48 -22.95 19.30 -15.63
N SER A 49 -24.12 19.62 -15.06
CA SER A 49 -25.42 19.28 -15.66
C SER A 49 -25.78 20.10 -16.90
N SER A 50 -25.14 21.24 -17.15
CA SER A 50 -25.40 22.10 -18.32
C SER A 50 -24.12 22.74 -18.86
N PRO A 51 -23.90 22.81 -20.19
CA PRO A 51 -22.79 23.53 -20.79
C PRO A 51 -22.74 25.01 -20.38
N ASP A 52 -23.90 25.65 -20.20
CA ASP A 52 -23.98 27.05 -19.77
C ASP A 52 -23.41 27.22 -18.35
N ASN A 53 -23.70 26.29 -17.45
CA ASN A 53 -23.15 26.29 -16.09
C ASN A 53 -21.63 26.09 -16.11
N GLN A 54 -21.13 25.21 -16.98
CA GLN A 54 -19.69 25.00 -17.15
C GLN A 54 -18.99 26.26 -17.68
N HIS A 55 -19.58 26.94 -18.66
CA HIS A 55 -19.04 28.18 -19.21
C HIS A 55 -19.08 29.34 -18.19
N GLN A 56 -20.17 29.47 -17.43
CA GLN A 56 -20.26 30.42 -16.31
C GLN A 56 -19.21 30.13 -15.24
N PHE A 57 -18.99 28.86 -14.90
CA PHE A 57 -17.94 28.46 -13.97
C PHE A 57 -16.55 28.80 -14.52
N GLY A 58 -16.29 28.57 -15.81
CA GLY A 58 -15.04 28.98 -16.47
C GLY A 58 -14.78 30.49 -16.35
N ARG A 59 -15.81 31.32 -16.55
CA ARG A 59 -15.71 32.77 -16.30
C ARG A 59 -15.41 33.11 -14.84
N ALA A 60 -15.96 32.36 -13.89
CA ALA A 60 -15.66 32.54 -12.47
C ALA A 60 -14.20 32.18 -12.15
N GLN A 61 -13.63 31.16 -12.81
CA GLN A 61 -12.21 30.80 -12.71
C GLN A 61 -11.31 31.90 -13.26
N GLU A 62 -11.63 32.44 -14.44
CA GLU A 62 -10.90 33.57 -15.02
C GLU A 62 -10.93 34.80 -14.11
N ALA A 63 -12.10 35.13 -13.54
CA ALA A 63 -12.27 36.28 -12.66
C ALA A 63 -11.55 36.15 -11.32
N THR A 64 -11.35 34.93 -10.82
CA THR A 64 -10.68 34.67 -9.53
C THR A 64 -9.21 34.28 -9.69
N HIS A 65 -8.72 34.17 -10.92
CA HIS A 65 -7.39 33.67 -11.27
C HIS A 65 -7.08 32.26 -10.75
N ASP A 66 -8.12 31.44 -10.54
CA ASP A 66 -7.96 30.02 -10.23
C ASP A 66 -7.57 29.24 -11.50
N PRO A 67 -6.87 28.10 -11.37
CA PRO A 67 -6.46 27.31 -12.53
C PRO A 67 -7.69 26.76 -13.29
N PRO A 68 -7.62 26.63 -14.64
CA PRO A 68 -8.73 26.19 -15.50
C PRO A 68 -8.96 24.68 -15.39
N LEU A 69 -9.39 24.27 -14.21
CA LEU A 69 -9.60 22.88 -13.83
C LEU A 69 -11.07 22.53 -13.91
N LEU A 70 -11.38 21.31 -14.38
CA LEU A 70 -12.74 20.79 -14.25
C LEU A 70 -13.16 20.76 -12.77
N PRO A 71 -14.38 21.21 -12.45
CA PRO A 71 -14.79 21.56 -11.09
C PRO A 71 -14.61 20.39 -10.14
N LEU A 72 -15.18 19.22 -10.43
CA LEU A 72 -15.11 18.03 -9.58
C LEU A 72 -15.33 16.76 -10.43
N SER A 73 -14.46 16.52 -11.42
CA SER A 73 -14.43 15.21 -12.09
C SER A 73 -14.23 14.15 -11.01
N LEU A 74 -15.26 13.33 -10.78
CA LEU A 74 -15.17 12.24 -9.82
C LEU A 74 -14.13 11.27 -10.38
N PRO A 75 -13.00 11.05 -9.69
CA PRO A 75 -12.01 10.09 -10.14
C PRO A 75 -12.64 8.70 -10.17
N PHE A 76 -12.29 7.90 -11.18
CA PHE A 76 -12.84 6.56 -11.42
C PHE A 76 -12.70 5.61 -10.22
N THR A 77 -11.76 5.87 -9.30
CA THR A 77 -11.55 5.01 -8.14
C THR A 77 -12.53 5.34 -7.02
N ARG A 78 -13.48 4.43 -6.77
CA ARG A 78 -14.50 4.48 -5.71
C ARG A 78 -13.94 4.73 -4.30
N TRP A 79 -12.65 4.46 -4.10
CA TRP A 79 -11.99 4.43 -2.79
C TRP A 79 -11.48 5.79 -2.30
N ASN A 80 -11.14 6.72 -3.20
CA ASN A 80 -10.48 7.99 -2.84
C ASN A 80 -11.24 9.24 -3.32
N TYR A 81 -12.44 9.09 -3.87
CA TYR A 81 -13.17 10.21 -4.48
C TYR A 81 -13.45 11.34 -3.47
N ILE A 82 -13.76 11.04 -2.20
CA ILE A 82 -14.05 12.07 -1.19
C ILE A 82 -12.81 12.95 -0.96
N TYR A 83 -11.64 12.34 -0.81
CA TYR A 83 -10.38 13.07 -0.64
C TYR A 83 -10.12 13.99 -1.84
N LEU A 84 -10.17 13.43 -3.04
CA LEU A 84 -9.87 14.16 -4.28
C LEU A 84 -10.89 15.26 -4.56
N MET A 85 -12.17 15.02 -4.25
CA MET A 85 -13.25 16.01 -4.36
C MET A 85 -13.03 17.17 -3.39
N ILE A 86 -12.71 16.89 -2.12
CA ILE A 86 -12.44 17.95 -1.13
C ILE A 86 -11.16 18.72 -1.48
N GLU A 87 -10.08 18.03 -1.84
CA GLU A 87 -8.83 18.66 -2.24
C GLU A 87 -9.01 19.59 -3.44
N ARG A 88 -9.69 19.11 -4.50
CA ARG A 88 -10.00 19.91 -5.68
C ARG A 88 -10.97 21.05 -5.36
N GLY A 89 -12.01 20.79 -4.57
CA GLY A 89 -12.96 21.80 -4.15
C GLY A 89 -12.29 22.95 -3.38
N LEU A 90 -11.30 22.64 -2.54
CA LEU A 90 -10.52 23.65 -1.83
C LEU A 90 -9.56 24.42 -2.74
N GLN A 91 -8.97 23.78 -3.75
CA GLN A 91 -8.18 24.47 -4.79
C GLN A 91 -9.03 25.45 -5.60
N LEU A 92 -10.32 25.16 -5.79
CA LEU A 92 -11.26 25.97 -6.56
C LEU A 92 -12.25 26.74 -5.67
N LYS A 93 -11.92 26.94 -4.38
CA LYS A 93 -12.83 27.51 -3.38
C LYS A 93 -13.36 28.88 -3.81
N SER A 94 -12.50 29.74 -4.35
CA SER A 94 -12.84 31.09 -4.80
C SER A 94 -13.81 31.04 -5.99
N SER A 95 -13.44 30.30 -7.05
CA SER A 95 -14.29 30.09 -8.23
C SER A 95 -15.65 29.48 -7.89
N LEU A 96 -15.67 28.43 -7.06
CA LEU A 96 -16.89 27.74 -6.69
C LEU A 96 -17.81 28.64 -5.86
N SER A 97 -17.25 29.46 -4.98
CA SER A 97 -18.02 30.43 -4.19
C SER A 97 -18.55 31.57 -5.05
N ALA A 98 -17.74 32.09 -5.99
CA ALA A 98 -18.15 33.14 -6.92
C ALA A 98 -19.25 32.65 -7.87
N PHE A 99 -19.09 31.45 -8.42
CA PHE A 99 -20.10 30.80 -9.25
C PHE A 99 -21.40 30.58 -8.47
N ALA A 100 -21.34 30.05 -7.25
CA ALA A 100 -22.52 29.84 -6.43
C ALA A 100 -23.26 31.15 -6.10
N ALA A 101 -22.51 32.24 -5.88
CA ALA A 101 -23.09 33.56 -5.62
C ALA A 101 -23.71 34.21 -6.86
N SER A 102 -23.28 33.84 -8.08
CA SER A 102 -23.83 34.38 -9.33
C SER A 102 -25.10 33.67 -9.80
N GLN A 103 -25.44 32.51 -9.23
CA GLN A 103 -26.60 31.74 -9.66
C GLN A 103 -27.91 32.36 -9.16
N ARG A 104 -28.90 32.49 -10.06
CA ARG A 104 -30.26 32.87 -9.69
C ARG A 104 -30.99 31.75 -8.94
N GLU A 105 -30.76 30.51 -9.36
CA GLU A 105 -31.27 29.31 -8.71
C GLU A 105 -30.12 28.64 -7.95
N PRO A 106 -30.15 28.61 -6.61
CA PRO A 106 -29.11 27.95 -5.85
C PRO A 106 -29.15 26.44 -6.11
N ALA A 107 -27.98 25.81 -6.12
CA ALA A 107 -27.90 24.35 -6.03
C ALA A 107 -28.72 23.86 -4.81
N ALA A 108 -29.22 22.62 -4.88
CA ALA A 108 -30.08 22.04 -3.85
C ALA A 108 -29.52 22.18 -2.42
N SER A 109 -28.20 22.24 -2.28
CA SER A 109 -27.49 22.43 -1.03
C SER A 109 -26.45 23.56 -1.19
N PRO A 110 -26.73 24.81 -0.77
CA PRO A 110 -25.76 25.90 -0.90
C PRO A 110 -24.53 25.66 -0.02
N ILE A 111 -23.35 25.93 -0.58
CA ILE A 111 -22.08 25.80 0.16
C ILE A 111 -21.86 27.04 1.03
N SER A 112 -21.71 26.85 2.33
CA SER A 112 -21.52 27.93 3.31
C SER A 112 -20.05 28.03 3.73
N PRO A 113 -19.61 29.16 4.34
CA PRO A 113 -18.27 29.27 4.91
C PRO A 113 -17.93 28.14 5.90
N ALA A 114 -18.91 27.72 6.71
CA ALA A 114 -18.75 26.61 7.65
C ALA A 114 -18.50 25.26 6.94
N HIS A 115 -19.05 25.06 5.74
CA HIS A 115 -18.76 23.87 4.93
C HIS A 115 -17.29 23.88 4.47
N TRP A 116 -16.76 25.04 4.09
CA TRP A 116 -15.36 25.15 3.67
C TRP A 116 -14.39 24.92 4.82
N GLU A 117 -14.64 25.52 5.99
CA GLU A 117 -13.84 25.26 7.20
C GLU A 117 -13.84 23.77 7.55
N MET A 118 -15.00 23.11 7.41
CA MET A 118 -15.11 21.67 7.62
C MET A 118 -14.27 20.87 6.62
N CYS A 119 -14.29 21.23 5.34
CA CYS A 119 -13.47 20.60 4.30
C CYS A 119 -11.97 20.76 4.60
N GLU A 120 -11.50 21.96 4.93
CA GLU A 120 -10.11 22.25 5.30
C GLU A 120 -9.68 21.43 6.51
N PHE A 121 -10.59 21.29 7.48
CA PHE A 121 -10.36 20.56 8.70
C PHE A 121 -10.24 19.05 8.49
N ILE A 122 -11.03 18.45 7.60
CA ILE A 122 -11.04 17.01 7.31
C ILE A 122 -9.89 16.60 6.38
N LEU A 123 -9.48 17.48 5.47
CA LEU A 123 -8.53 17.17 4.41
C LEU A 123 -7.23 16.49 4.91
N PRO A 124 -6.56 16.93 6.00
CA PRO A 124 -5.34 16.29 6.49
C PRO A 124 -5.54 14.82 6.89
N VAL A 125 -6.69 14.49 7.48
CA VAL A 125 -7.04 13.12 7.88
C VAL A 125 -7.24 12.24 6.65
N LEU A 126 -8.00 12.73 5.67
CA LEU A 126 -8.22 12.02 4.42
C LEU A 126 -6.93 11.88 3.60
N ARG A 127 -6.02 12.85 3.67
CA ARG A 127 -4.72 12.79 3.00
C ARG A 127 -3.91 11.59 3.47
N ILE A 128 -3.85 11.33 4.77
CA ILE A 128 -3.14 10.18 5.34
C ILE A 128 -3.71 8.87 4.78
N LEU A 129 -5.04 8.75 4.75
CA LEU A 129 -5.71 7.56 4.21
C LEU A 129 -5.46 7.41 2.71
N ASN A 130 -5.53 8.50 1.94
CA ASN A 130 -5.25 8.48 0.51
C ASN A 130 -3.79 8.11 0.21
N THR A 131 -2.83 8.65 0.96
CA THR A 131 -1.42 8.28 0.85
C THR A 131 -1.20 6.80 1.13
N ALA A 132 -1.80 6.28 2.22
CA ALA A 132 -1.72 4.86 2.54
C ALA A 132 -2.37 3.98 1.47
N THR A 133 -3.55 4.35 0.97
CA THR A 133 -4.21 3.65 -0.13
C THR A 133 -3.33 3.64 -1.38
N ASN A 134 -2.71 4.78 -1.73
CA ASN A 134 -1.82 4.83 -2.88
C ASN A 134 -0.59 3.94 -2.68
N ILE A 135 0.04 3.95 -1.52
CA ILE A 135 1.12 3.01 -1.19
C ILE A 135 0.61 1.58 -1.39
N LEU A 136 -0.44 1.15 -0.69
CA LEU A 136 -0.91 -0.24 -0.73
C LEU A 136 -1.39 -0.71 -2.10
N LEU A 137 -1.88 0.20 -2.93
CA LEU A 137 -2.38 -0.16 -4.24
C LEU A 137 -1.26 -0.10 -5.30
N LEU A 138 -0.24 0.76 -5.20
CA LEU A 138 0.83 0.86 -6.21
C LEU A 138 1.42 -0.52 -6.53
N ASN A 139 1.50 -0.89 -7.82
CA ASN A 139 1.98 -2.22 -8.24
C ASN A 139 3.45 -2.49 -7.85
N LYS A 140 4.19 -1.44 -7.47
CA LYS A 140 5.57 -1.54 -6.97
C LYS A 140 5.65 -1.84 -5.48
N VAL A 141 4.54 -1.72 -4.78
CA VAL A 141 4.49 -1.90 -3.34
C VAL A 141 4.30 -3.37 -3.05
N GLN A 142 5.28 -3.91 -2.36
CA GLN A 142 5.33 -5.31 -2.01
C GLN A 142 4.59 -5.55 -0.70
N LYS A 143 4.16 -6.80 -0.50
CA LYS A 143 3.33 -7.22 0.63
C LYS A 143 3.92 -6.91 2.02
N HIS A 144 5.23 -6.78 2.14
CA HIS A 144 5.92 -6.41 3.38
C HIS A 144 5.45 -5.05 3.94
N SER A 145 5.03 -4.12 3.07
CA SER A 145 4.69 -2.74 3.43
C SER A 145 3.31 -2.58 4.08
N ILE A 146 2.46 -3.62 4.03
CA ILE A 146 1.08 -3.55 4.52
C ILE A 146 1.06 -3.17 6.00
N PHE A 147 1.78 -3.91 6.84
CA PHE A 147 1.76 -3.67 8.28
C PHE A 147 2.38 -2.34 8.69
N PRO A 148 3.58 -1.96 8.20
CA PRO A 148 4.13 -0.63 8.47
C PRO A 148 3.17 0.49 8.06
N THR A 149 2.52 0.37 6.90
CA THR A 149 1.58 1.39 6.41
C THR A 149 0.35 1.48 7.30
N LEU A 150 -0.31 0.35 7.63
CA LEU A 150 -1.46 0.33 8.51
C LEU A 150 -1.13 0.89 9.90
N TYR A 151 0.03 0.51 10.46
CA TYR A 151 0.49 1.02 11.73
C TYR A 151 0.76 2.53 11.70
N ALA A 152 1.42 3.03 10.66
CA ALA A 152 1.68 4.47 10.50
C ALA A 152 0.37 5.26 10.40
N VAL A 153 -0.63 4.75 9.68
CA VAL A 153 -1.97 5.35 9.61
C VAL A 153 -2.61 5.36 11.00
N GLU A 154 -2.60 4.23 11.71
CA GLU A 154 -3.17 4.15 13.06
C GLU A 154 -2.54 5.17 14.02
N GLU A 155 -1.21 5.24 14.08
CA GLU A 155 -0.49 6.18 14.94
C GLU A 155 -0.80 7.64 14.57
N THR A 156 -0.81 7.94 13.27
CA THR A 156 -1.10 9.31 12.80
C THR A 156 -2.56 9.69 13.11
N LEU A 157 -3.50 8.77 12.95
CA LEU A 157 -4.90 9.00 13.34
C LEU A 157 -5.04 9.18 14.84
N ARG A 158 -4.36 8.38 15.68
CA ARG A 158 -4.35 8.55 17.14
C ARG A 158 -3.79 9.90 17.56
N ALA A 159 -2.67 10.31 16.98
CA ALA A 159 -2.03 11.59 17.28
C ALA A 159 -2.90 12.81 16.92
N ASN A 160 -3.77 12.65 15.91
CA ASN A 160 -4.74 13.67 15.51
C ASN A 160 -6.07 13.56 16.26
N ASN A 161 -6.42 12.39 16.80
CA ASN A 161 -7.67 12.13 17.51
C ASN A 161 -7.67 12.81 18.90
N GLY A 162 -7.94 14.11 18.94
CA GLY A 162 -8.04 14.89 20.18
C GLY A 162 -7.80 16.38 20.02
N LYS A 163 -7.12 16.80 18.94
CA LYS A 163 -6.79 18.20 18.68
C LYS A 163 -7.94 18.91 17.97
N GLY A 164 -8.86 19.52 18.72
CA GLY A 164 -9.90 20.41 18.16
C GLY A 164 -10.91 19.74 17.22
N LEU A 165 -10.87 18.43 17.03
CA LEU A 165 -11.80 17.70 16.16
C LEU A 165 -13.24 17.81 16.66
N PRO A 166 -14.19 18.26 15.82
CA PRO A 166 -15.61 18.28 16.20
C PRO A 166 -16.08 16.87 16.56
N THR A 167 -16.92 16.72 17.59
CA THR A 167 -17.27 15.43 18.22
C THR A 167 -17.55 14.25 17.28
N ALA A 168 -18.34 14.43 16.21
CA ALA A 168 -18.60 13.32 15.28
C ALA A 168 -17.37 12.88 14.45
N PHE A 169 -16.38 13.74 14.21
CA PHE A 169 -15.11 13.36 13.56
C PHE A 169 -14.30 12.51 14.52
N ARG A 170 -14.21 12.88 15.80
CA ARG A 170 -13.60 12.00 16.80
C ARG A 170 -14.27 10.62 16.83
N LYS A 171 -15.61 10.59 16.79
CA LYS A 171 -16.36 9.32 16.69
C LYS A 171 -16.01 8.55 15.41
N ALA A 172 -16.02 9.21 14.26
CA ALA A 172 -15.69 8.59 12.97
C ALA A 172 -14.24 8.08 12.92
N THR A 173 -13.27 8.87 13.39
CA THR A 173 -11.86 8.49 13.52
C THR A 173 -11.70 7.33 14.49
N THR A 174 -12.42 7.31 15.60
CA THR A 174 -12.39 6.20 16.56
C THR A 174 -12.93 4.91 15.93
N VAL A 175 -14.04 5.00 15.19
CA VAL A 175 -14.57 3.86 14.43
C VAL A 175 -13.57 3.40 13.37
N GLY A 176 -12.98 4.33 12.61
CA GLY A 176 -11.95 4.04 11.61
C GLY A 176 -10.73 3.35 12.22
N LEU A 177 -10.27 3.80 13.39
CA LEU A 177 -9.17 3.17 14.13
C LEU A 177 -9.51 1.73 14.53
N VAL A 178 -10.73 1.47 15.02
CA VAL A 178 -11.18 0.11 15.35
C VAL A 178 -11.20 -0.78 14.10
N GLN A 179 -11.67 -0.26 12.96
CA GLN A 179 -11.68 -1.00 11.71
C GLN A 179 -10.26 -1.27 11.18
N LEU A 180 -9.35 -0.30 11.27
CA LEU A 180 -7.94 -0.49 10.91
C LEU A 180 -7.27 -1.55 11.78
N GLN A 181 -7.52 -1.52 13.10
CA GLN A 181 -7.01 -2.53 14.02
C GLN A 181 -7.55 -3.92 13.68
N ARG A 182 -8.86 -4.05 13.40
CA ARG A 182 -9.46 -5.32 12.96
C ARG A 182 -8.82 -5.81 11.67
N LEU A 183 -8.71 -4.94 10.66
CA LEU A 183 -8.05 -5.27 9.39
C LEU A 183 -6.62 -5.75 9.61
N ARG A 184 -5.86 -5.05 10.48
CA ARG A 184 -4.49 -5.42 10.84
C ARG A 184 -4.44 -6.80 11.47
N ILE A 185 -5.28 -7.09 12.46
CA ILE A 185 -5.37 -8.41 13.12
C ILE A 185 -5.70 -9.49 12.09
N THR A 186 -6.73 -9.31 11.26
CA THR A 186 -7.10 -10.27 10.21
C THR A 186 -5.97 -10.49 9.21
N LYS A 187 -5.20 -9.45 8.85
CA LYS A 187 -4.04 -9.61 7.97
C LYS A 187 -2.88 -10.33 8.64
N MET A 188 -2.72 -10.19 9.96
CA MET A 188 -1.72 -10.91 10.77
C MET A 188 -2.05 -12.39 10.95
N GLU A 189 -3.32 -12.79 10.81
CA GLU A 189 -3.68 -14.21 10.77
C GLU A 189 -3.15 -14.93 9.53
N ASN A 190 -2.81 -14.18 8.47
CA ASN A 190 -2.19 -14.74 7.27
C ASN A 190 -0.66 -14.78 7.42
N ASN A 191 -0.13 -15.99 7.62
CA ASN A 191 1.31 -16.25 7.71
C ASN A 191 2.09 -15.69 6.51
N VAL A 192 1.52 -15.64 5.31
CA VAL A 192 2.20 -15.09 4.12
C VAL A 192 2.58 -13.63 4.33
N SER A 193 1.68 -12.82 4.93
CA SER A 193 1.96 -11.41 5.19
C SER A 193 3.04 -11.24 6.26
N LEU A 194 3.03 -12.08 7.30
CA LEU A 194 4.06 -12.06 8.34
C LEU A 194 5.41 -12.53 7.82
N ILE A 195 5.45 -13.59 7.01
CA ILE A 195 6.66 -14.07 6.35
C ILE A 195 7.24 -12.96 5.45
N THR A 196 6.42 -12.27 4.65
CA THR A 196 6.92 -11.15 3.84
C THR A 196 7.50 -10.02 4.68
N LEU A 197 6.95 -9.75 5.87
CA LEU A 197 7.48 -8.76 6.79
C LEU A 197 8.80 -9.22 7.43
N ILE A 198 8.91 -10.51 7.79
CA ILE A 198 10.13 -11.12 8.34
C ILE A 198 11.27 -11.07 7.31
N LEU A 199 10.94 -11.35 6.04
CA LEU A 199 11.89 -11.33 4.92
C LEU A 199 12.25 -9.91 4.48
N ASP A 200 11.68 -8.87 5.09
CA ASP A 200 12.16 -7.51 4.92
C ASP A 200 13.15 -7.13 6.03
N PRO A 201 14.45 -6.98 5.72
CA PRO A 201 15.50 -6.63 6.67
C PRO A 201 15.28 -5.26 7.32
N HIS A 202 14.48 -4.36 6.72
CA HIS A 202 14.16 -3.06 7.33
C HIS A 202 13.23 -3.20 8.54
N TYR A 203 12.40 -4.25 8.57
CA TYR A 203 11.32 -4.41 9.56
C TYR A 203 11.55 -5.55 10.55
N ARG A 204 12.60 -6.35 10.36
CA ARG A 204 12.86 -7.58 11.13
C ARG A 204 12.80 -7.41 12.66
N ASP A 205 13.63 -6.53 13.24
CA ASP A 205 13.79 -6.49 14.70
C ASP A 205 13.05 -5.29 15.32
N LYS A 206 13.40 -4.07 14.88
CA LYS A 206 12.86 -2.83 15.45
C LYS A 206 11.39 -2.61 15.12
N ALA A 207 10.92 -3.07 13.96
CA ALA A 207 9.54 -2.83 13.58
C ALA A 207 8.60 -3.89 14.16
N MET A 208 8.99 -5.16 14.26
CA MET A 208 8.13 -6.16 14.91
C MET A 208 7.81 -5.82 16.36
N ALA A 209 8.79 -5.32 17.11
CA ALA A 209 8.56 -4.81 18.46
C ALA A 209 7.57 -3.64 18.48
N LYS A 210 7.71 -2.68 17.55
CA LYS A 210 6.81 -1.51 17.44
C LYS A 210 5.41 -1.87 16.97
N LEU A 211 5.28 -2.87 16.11
CA LEU A 211 4.01 -3.32 15.54
C LEU A 211 3.12 -4.04 16.57
N LYS A 212 3.61 -4.30 17.79
CA LYS A 212 2.89 -5.01 18.85
C LYS A 212 2.33 -6.36 18.36
N THR A 213 3.10 -7.03 17.51
CA THR A 213 2.73 -8.35 17.01
C THR A 213 2.88 -9.38 18.13
N PRO A 214 1.89 -10.25 18.37
CA PRO A 214 2.01 -11.30 19.36
C PRO A 214 3.24 -12.19 19.04
N PRO A 215 4.16 -12.42 19.99
CA PRO A 215 5.40 -13.14 19.73
C PRO A 215 5.15 -14.56 19.22
N GLU A 216 4.07 -15.20 19.68
CA GLU A 216 3.63 -16.53 19.22
C GLU A 216 3.33 -16.57 17.71
N LYS A 217 2.73 -15.51 17.16
CA LYS A 217 2.43 -15.42 15.72
C LYS A 217 3.70 -15.23 14.90
N ILE A 218 4.68 -14.48 15.43
CA ILE A 218 5.99 -14.33 14.78
C ILE A 218 6.70 -15.68 14.77
N ALA A 219 6.76 -16.36 15.92
CA ALA A 219 7.37 -17.68 16.03
C ALA A 219 6.75 -18.67 15.04
N HIS A 220 5.43 -18.74 14.98
CA HIS A 220 4.73 -19.61 14.03
C HIS A 220 5.03 -19.26 12.56
N ALA A 221 5.08 -17.97 12.21
CA ALA A 221 5.44 -17.55 10.85
C ALA A 221 6.90 -17.89 10.50
N VAL A 222 7.81 -17.79 11.47
CA VAL A 222 9.21 -18.24 11.32
C VAL A 222 9.27 -19.75 11.11
N ASP A 223 8.50 -20.55 11.85
CA ASP A 223 8.46 -22.00 11.66
C ASP A 223 7.92 -22.39 10.28
N CYS A 224 6.87 -21.71 9.81
CA CYS A 224 6.39 -21.86 8.43
C CYS A 224 7.46 -21.50 7.39
N LEU A 225 8.24 -20.44 7.63
CA LEU A 225 9.34 -20.06 6.75
C LEU A 225 10.45 -21.12 6.73
N ARG A 226 10.82 -21.67 7.90
CA ARG A 226 11.81 -22.75 8.02
C ARG A 226 11.35 -23.99 7.24
N LEU A 227 10.09 -24.40 7.38
CA LEU A 227 9.52 -25.52 6.64
C LEU A 227 9.63 -25.31 5.12
N LYS A 228 9.19 -24.13 4.64
CA LYS A 228 9.25 -23.77 3.21
C LYS A 228 10.68 -23.69 2.69
N TYR A 229 11.62 -23.26 3.52
CA TYR A 229 13.04 -23.25 3.18
C TYR A 229 13.57 -24.68 2.96
N THR A 230 13.27 -25.61 3.87
CA THR A 230 13.69 -27.02 3.74
C THR A 230 13.09 -27.68 2.50
N GLU A 231 11.81 -27.46 2.23
CA GLU A 231 11.15 -27.92 1.00
C GLU A 231 11.88 -27.40 -0.25
N LYS A 232 12.15 -26.09 -0.31
CA LYS A 232 12.84 -25.45 -1.44
C LYS A 232 14.28 -25.94 -1.61
N GLN A 233 14.97 -26.18 -0.51
CA GLN A 233 16.33 -26.72 -0.53
C GLN A 233 16.35 -28.16 -1.06
N ALA A 234 15.39 -28.98 -0.65
CA ALA A 234 15.24 -30.34 -1.17
C ALA A 234 14.95 -30.33 -2.69
N GLU A 235 14.08 -29.43 -3.18
CA GLU A 235 13.82 -29.27 -4.62
C GLU A 235 15.09 -28.95 -5.42
N LEU A 236 15.95 -28.06 -4.92
CA LEU A 236 17.18 -27.67 -5.61
C LEU A 236 18.25 -28.76 -5.56
N ASN A 237 18.34 -29.50 -4.45
CA ASN A 237 19.26 -30.64 -4.32
C ASN A 237 18.80 -31.87 -5.11
N TRP A 238 17.50 -32.00 -5.36
CA TRP A 238 16.91 -33.13 -6.08
C TRP A 238 17.14 -33.09 -7.59
N CYS A 239 17.77 -32.04 -8.17
CA CYS A 239 18.20 -32.09 -9.56
C CYS A 239 19.17 -33.27 -9.72
N PRO A 240 18.74 -34.42 -10.28
CA PRO A 240 19.63 -35.56 -10.45
C PRO A 240 20.70 -35.00 -11.35
N SER A 241 21.95 -35.01 -10.89
CA SER A 241 23.08 -34.65 -11.73
C SER A 241 22.89 -35.45 -13.01
N ALA A 242 22.46 -34.78 -14.08
CA ALA A 242 22.18 -35.42 -15.35
C ALA A 242 23.48 -36.13 -15.66
N SER A 243 23.43 -37.46 -15.62
CA SER A 243 24.57 -38.35 -15.74
C SER A 243 25.44 -37.80 -16.85
N SER A 244 26.60 -37.29 -16.47
CA SER A 244 27.61 -36.73 -17.34
C SER A 244 28.26 -37.87 -18.13
N ASP A 245 27.45 -38.58 -18.92
CA ASP A 245 27.84 -39.43 -20.03
C ASP A 245 27.56 -38.63 -21.30
N THR A 246 28.30 -37.54 -21.47
CA THR A 246 28.50 -36.96 -22.80
C THR A 246 29.93 -36.46 -22.83
N SER A 247 30.81 -37.36 -23.23
CA SER A 247 32.07 -37.03 -23.88
C SER A 247 31.79 -36.05 -25.02
N GLN A 248 31.96 -34.75 -24.76
CA GLN A 248 31.93 -33.72 -25.79
C GLN A 248 33.30 -33.07 -25.90
N GLU A 249 33.92 -33.38 -27.03
CA GLU A 249 35.04 -32.66 -27.63
C GLU A 249 34.81 -31.15 -27.58
N ALA A 250 35.83 -30.44 -27.11
CA ALA A 250 35.86 -29.00 -27.03
C ALA A 250 35.71 -28.38 -28.43
N ARG A 251 34.51 -27.92 -28.77
CA ARG A 251 34.31 -26.89 -29.79
C ARG A 251 34.40 -25.53 -29.14
N SER A 252 35.60 -24.96 -29.19
CA SER A 252 35.90 -23.57 -28.88
C SER A 252 35.09 -22.64 -29.79
N PHE A 253 34.12 -21.94 -29.22
CA PHE A 253 33.52 -20.75 -29.81
C PHE A 253 34.32 -19.50 -29.39
N PRO A 254 34.79 -18.67 -30.33
CA PRO A 254 35.42 -17.40 -30.00
C PRO A 254 34.32 -16.37 -29.70
N GLY A 255 33.97 -16.24 -28.41
CA GLY A 255 33.09 -15.20 -27.90
C GLY A 255 33.87 -14.29 -26.96
N ASP A 256 34.24 -13.13 -27.47
CA ASP A 256 34.95 -12.08 -26.75
C ASP A 256 34.04 -11.45 -25.67
N HIS A 257 34.19 -11.93 -24.43
CA HIS A 257 33.53 -11.38 -23.24
C HIS A 257 34.57 -11.12 -22.13
N SER A 258 35.69 -10.50 -22.50
CA SER A 258 36.80 -10.22 -21.56
C SER A 258 36.66 -8.90 -20.76
N ASP A 259 35.54 -8.17 -20.87
CA ASP A 259 35.53 -6.76 -20.39
C ASP A 259 34.76 -6.44 -19.09
N LEU A 260 34.03 -7.38 -18.48
CA LEU A 260 33.33 -7.09 -17.21
C LEU A 260 34.11 -7.48 -15.95
N THR A 261 35.14 -8.30 -16.07
CA THR A 261 36.03 -8.69 -14.96
C THR A 261 37.13 -7.64 -14.71
N SER A 262 37.37 -6.73 -15.68
CA SER A 262 38.40 -5.68 -15.64
C SER A 262 37.99 -4.45 -14.80
N ILE A 263 36.70 -4.11 -14.74
CA ILE A 263 36.23 -2.91 -14.01
C ILE A 263 36.33 -3.08 -12.48
N TYR A 264 36.17 -4.31 -11.97
CA TYR A 264 36.22 -4.58 -10.53
C TYR A 264 37.64 -4.60 -9.95
N SER A 265 38.68 -4.76 -10.77
CA SER A 265 40.07 -4.75 -10.30
C SER A 265 40.64 -3.34 -10.12
N PHE A 266 40.04 -2.31 -10.73
CA PHE A 266 40.55 -0.94 -10.71
C PHE A 266 40.19 -0.15 -9.44
N LEU A 267 39.11 -0.51 -8.74
CA LEU A 267 38.57 0.29 -7.63
C LEU A 267 39.26 0.07 -6.28
N LYS A 268 40.25 -0.83 -6.14
CA LYS A 268 40.95 -1.16 -4.87
C LYS A 268 40.01 -1.26 -3.65
N ILE A 269 38.76 -1.68 -3.86
CA ILE A 269 37.85 -1.97 -2.76
C ILE A 269 38.37 -3.28 -2.17
N PRO A 270 38.82 -3.31 -0.90
CA PRO A 270 39.20 -4.56 -0.27
C PRO A 270 38.02 -5.51 -0.43
N PRO A 271 38.22 -6.77 -0.84
CA PRO A 271 37.14 -7.74 -0.84
C PRO A 271 36.58 -7.79 0.58
N LEU A 272 35.42 -7.17 0.80
CA LEU A 272 34.58 -7.34 1.98
C LEU A 272 33.92 -8.73 1.96
N PHE A 273 34.61 -9.72 1.39
CA PHE A 273 34.30 -11.12 1.59
C PHE A 273 34.96 -11.48 2.91
N SER A 274 34.19 -11.32 3.98
CA SER A 274 34.39 -12.09 5.20
C SER A 274 34.68 -13.55 4.83
N PRO A 275 35.58 -14.25 5.56
CA PRO A 275 35.87 -15.64 5.30
C PRO A 275 34.56 -16.40 5.15
N ILE A 276 34.46 -17.26 4.13
CA ILE A 276 33.35 -18.18 3.95
C ILE A 276 33.34 -19.04 5.22
N ILE A 277 32.55 -18.64 6.21
CA ILE A 277 32.31 -19.45 7.38
C ILE A 277 31.49 -20.61 6.84
N ASP A 278 32.12 -21.78 6.80
CA ASP A 278 31.53 -23.02 6.35
C ASP A 278 30.50 -23.46 7.41
N TYR A 279 29.35 -22.79 7.41
CA TYR A 279 28.18 -23.14 8.22
C TYR A 279 27.54 -24.37 7.59
N THR A 280 28.14 -25.53 7.83
CA THR A 280 27.79 -26.79 7.17
C THR A 280 26.47 -27.42 7.60
N ASP A 281 25.72 -26.85 8.55
CA ASP A 281 24.40 -27.43 8.89
C ASP A 281 23.39 -26.48 9.57
N SER A 282 23.75 -25.21 9.80
CA SER A 282 22.82 -24.28 10.46
C SER A 282 21.79 -23.79 9.45
N ASN A 283 20.51 -23.90 9.81
CA ASN A 283 19.39 -23.37 9.03
C ASN A 283 19.65 -21.89 8.68
N LYS A 284 19.84 -21.60 7.39
CA LYS A 284 20.16 -20.24 6.90
C LYS A 284 19.08 -19.21 7.26
N VAL A 285 17.86 -19.67 7.59
CA VAL A 285 16.80 -18.82 8.16
C VAL A 285 17.23 -18.28 9.52
N ASP A 286 17.75 -19.13 10.41
CA ASP A 286 18.19 -18.70 11.75
C ASP A 286 19.40 -17.79 11.66
N LEU A 287 20.31 -18.05 10.71
CA LEU A 287 21.42 -17.16 10.40
C LEU A 287 20.92 -15.80 9.92
N TYR A 288 19.93 -15.76 9.03
CA TYR A 288 19.30 -14.50 8.59
C TYR A 288 18.60 -13.78 9.74
N LEU A 289 17.93 -14.49 10.65
CA LEU A 289 17.23 -13.87 11.78
C LEU A 289 18.18 -13.35 12.86
N SER A 290 19.33 -13.98 13.03
CA SER A 290 20.35 -13.58 14.01
C SER A 290 21.35 -12.55 13.50
N ASN A 291 21.65 -12.54 12.19
CA ASN A 291 22.66 -11.64 11.63
C ASN A 291 22.12 -10.24 11.31
N LEU A 292 22.86 -9.22 11.70
CA LEU A 292 22.64 -7.81 11.36
C LEU A 292 23.08 -7.46 9.92
N HIS A 293 22.70 -8.25 8.91
CA HIS A 293 22.80 -7.77 7.53
C HIS A 293 21.68 -6.75 7.28
N GLU A 294 21.84 -5.56 7.84
CA GLU A 294 20.90 -4.45 7.66
C GLU A 294 20.97 -3.99 6.20
N ALA A 295 19.82 -4.01 5.52
CA ALA A 295 19.69 -3.31 4.25
C ALA A 295 19.90 -1.81 4.47
N ARG A 296 20.44 -1.12 3.47
CA ARG A 296 20.52 0.35 3.55
C ARG A 296 19.09 0.90 3.58
N PRO A 297 18.79 1.97 4.34
CA PRO A 297 17.42 2.49 4.47
C PRO A 297 16.71 2.84 3.16
N SER A 298 17.46 3.11 2.09
CA SER A 298 16.95 3.44 0.76
C SER A 298 17.10 2.31 -0.27
N GLU A 299 17.53 1.13 0.16
CA GLU A 299 17.76 -0.01 -0.73
C GLU A 299 16.46 -0.67 -1.12
N ASP A 300 16.30 -0.91 -2.43
CA ASP A 300 15.21 -1.73 -2.94
C ASP A 300 15.39 -3.17 -2.43
N ILE A 301 14.37 -3.69 -1.76
CA ILE A 301 14.41 -5.01 -1.14
C ILE A 301 14.53 -6.17 -2.15
N VAL A 302 14.03 -6.01 -3.39
CA VAL A 302 14.27 -7.00 -4.45
C VAL A 302 15.77 -7.04 -4.75
N LYS A 303 16.39 -5.87 -4.90
CA LYS A 303 17.84 -5.76 -5.20
C LYS A 303 18.68 -6.31 -4.04
N TYR A 304 18.26 -6.07 -2.79
CA TYR A 304 18.88 -6.67 -1.62
C TYR A 304 18.92 -8.19 -1.73
N TRP A 305 17.77 -8.83 -1.99
CA TRP A 305 17.70 -10.30 -2.08
C TRP A 305 18.42 -10.86 -3.31
N GLN A 306 18.35 -10.18 -4.46
CA GLN A 306 19.14 -10.53 -5.65
C GLN A 306 20.63 -10.53 -5.34
N ARG A 307 21.15 -9.49 -4.66
CA ARG A 307 22.55 -9.45 -4.22
C ARG A 307 22.88 -10.61 -3.28
N MET A 308 22.01 -10.94 -2.33
CA MET A 308 22.23 -12.06 -1.40
C MET A 308 22.27 -13.42 -2.10
N ILE A 309 21.55 -13.57 -3.23
CA ILE A 309 21.65 -14.74 -4.11
C ILE A 309 23.00 -14.73 -4.84
N HIS A 310 23.36 -13.63 -5.51
CA HIS A 310 24.58 -13.54 -6.32
C HIS A 310 25.86 -13.71 -5.49
N THR A 311 25.87 -13.18 -4.27
CA THR A 311 26.99 -13.33 -3.32
C THR A 311 27.00 -14.69 -2.62
N ASN A 312 26.04 -15.56 -2.93
CA ASN A 312 25.88 -16.89 -2.34
C ASN A 312 25.77 -16.91 -0.81
N ILE A 313 25.33 -15.81 -0.19
CA ILE A 313 25.13 -15.73 1.27
C ILE A 313 23.83 -16.45 1.65
N PHE A 314 22.75 -16.15 0.91
CA PHE A 314 21.41 -16.71 1.14
C PHE A 314 20.77 -17.14 -0.19
N PRO A 315 21.33 -18.11 -0.94
CA PRO A 315 20.82 -18.47 -2.27
C PRO A 315 19.38 -18.99 -2.21
N VAL A 316 19.09 -20.00 -1.41
CA VAL A 316 17.73 -20.60 -1.31
C VAL A 316 16.74 -19.62 -0.68
N LEU A 317 17.13 -18.99 0.44
CA LEU A 317 16.27 -18.04 1.16
C LEU A 317 15.99 -16.78 0.32
N GLY A 318 16.95 -16.31 -0.48
CA GLY A 318 16.76 -15.19 -1.38
C GLY A 318 15.74 -15.48 -2.47
N HIS A 319 15.77 -16.67 -3.08
CA HIS A 319 14.73 -17.08 -4.04
C HIS A 319 13.35 -17.12 -3.37
N LEU A 320 13.27 -17.69 -2.17
CA LEU A 320 12.03 -17.76 -1.39
C LEU A 320 11.52 -16.35 -1.04
N ALA A 321 12.40 -15.44 -0.62
CA ALA A 321 12.05 -14.06 -0.35
C ALA A 321 11.50 -13.35 -1.58
N LEU A 322 12.15 -13.49 -2.73
CA LEU A 322 11.64 -12.92 -3.98
C LEU A 322 10.24 -13.47 -4.34
N GLN A 323 9.98 -14.75 -4.13
CA GLN A 323 8.63 -15.32 -4.35
C GLN A 323 7.58 -14.68 -3.44
N TYR A 324 7.86 -14.59 -2.14
CA TYR A 324 6.93 -14.01 -1.17
C TYR A 324 6.72 -12.51 -1.39
N LEU A 325 7.79 -11.76 -1.65
CA LEU A 325 7.76 -10.31 -1.86
C LEU A 325 7.06 -9.91 -3.16
N SER A 326 7.09 -10.79 -4.17
CA SER A 326 6.37 -10.59 -5.44
C SER A 326 4.85 -10.79 -5.33
N ILE A 327 4.35 -11.32 -4.20
CA ILE A 327 2.91 -11.44 -3.97
C ILE A 327 2.33 -10.03 -3.79
N ALA A 328 1.34 -9.68 -4.62
CA ALA A 328 0.68 -8.38 -4.50
C ALA A 328 0.05 -8.21 -3.10
N PRO A 329 0.18 -7.02 -2.48
CA PRO A 329 -0.34 -6.76 -1.13
C PRO A 329 -1.87 -6.86 -1.05
N LEU A 330 -2.52 -6.41 -2.11
CA LEU A 330 -3.96 -6.44 -2.30
C LEU A 330 -4.23 -7.07 -3.66
N SER A 331 -5.36 -7.76 -3.80
CA SER A 331 -5.83 -8.15 -5.13
C SER A 331 -5.92 -6.87 -5.96
N PRO A 332 -5.22 -6.79 -7.12
CA PRO A 332 -5.29 -5.61 -7.95
C PRO A 332 -6.76 -5.43 -8.32
N SER A 333 -7.38 -4.36 -7.84
CA SER A 333 -8.74 -4.03 -8.26
C SER A 333 -8.70 -3.92 -9.77
N ILE A 334 -9.41 -4.82 -10.46
CA ILE A 334 -9.52 -4.87 -11.92
C ILE A 334 -9.85 -3.46 -12.47
N GLU A 335 -10.53 -2.65 -11.67
CA GLU A 335 -10.79 -1.21 -11.85
C GLU A 335 -9.59 -0.37 -12.32
N ARG A 336 -8.33 -0.73 -12.00
CA ARG A 336 -7.13 -0.03 -12.51
C ARG A 336 -6.81 -0.28 -13.97
N PHE A 337 -7.30 -1.39 -14.52
CA PHE A 337 -7.11 -1.76 -15.93
C PHE A 337 -8.28 -1.31 -16.81
N ILE A 338 -9.39 -0.88 -16.21
CA ILE A 338 -10.59 -0.42 -16.92
C ILE A 338 -10.54 1.03 -17.46
N PRO A 339 -9.69 1.99 -17.02
CA PRO A 339 -9.92 3.40 -17.36
C PRO A 339 -9.55 3.78 -18.81
N MET A 340 -9.17 2.83 -19.68
CA MET A 340 -8.76 3.12 -21.07
C MET A 340 -9.75 2.64 -22.15
N THR A 341 -10.89 2.03 -21.81
CA THR A 341 -11.79 1.45 -22.83
C THR A 341 -13.08 2.24 -23.07
N THR A 342 -13.28 3.41 -22.44
CA THR A 342 -14.60 4.06 -22.42
C THR A 342 -15.03 4.74 -23.71
N ASP A 343 -14.19 4.85 -24.75
CA ASP A 343 -14.58 5.63 -25.95
C ASP A 343 -14.58 4.88 -27.28
N ARG A 344 -14.28 3.57 -27.28
CA ARG A 344 -14.44 2.75 -28.48
C ARG A 344 -15.01 1.40 -28.09
N SER A 345 -16.27 1.19 -28.46
CA SER A 345 -16.93 -0.12 -28.54
C SER A 345 -16.17 -1.01 -29.54
N LEU A 346 -14.98 -1.46 -29.17
CA LEU A 346 -14.32 -2.55 -29.84
C LEU A 346 -15.08 -3.80 -29.41
N GLN A 347 -15.77 -4.43 -30.37
CA GLN A 347 -16.29 -5.79 -30.25
C GLN A 347 -15.12 -6.78 -30.18
N LEU A 348 -14.31 -6.67 -29.13
CA LEU A 348 -13.22 -7.59 -28.87
C LEU A 348 -13.77 -8.78 -28.09
N THR A 349 -13.45 -9.96 -28.61
CA THR A 349 -13.91 -11.26 -28.14
C THR A 349 -13.45 -11.61 -26.72
N SER A 350 -12.57 -10.82 -26.09
CA SER A 350 -12.35 -10.90 -24.64
C SER A 350 -11.54 -9.68 -24.11
N PRO A 351 -12.08 -8.89 -23.17
CA PRO A 351 -11.37 -7.78 -22.53
C PRO A 351 -10.14 -8.23 -21.72
N GLU A 352 -10.07 -9.51 -21.33
CA GLU A 352 -8.94 -10.11 -20.64
C GLU A 352 -7.66 -10.08 -21.49
N HIS A 353 -7.77 -10.29 -22.82
CA HIS A 353 -6.62 -10.24 -23.72
C HIS A 353 -6.01 -8.83 -23.81
N LEU A 354 -6.83 -7.78 -23.79
CA LEU A 354 -6.32 -6.40 -23.79
C LEU A 354 -5.59 -6.05 -22.49
N VAL A 355 -6.08 -6.54 -21.34
CA VAL A 355 -5.40 -6.36 -20.06
C VAL A 355 -4.05 -7.06 -20.07
N CYS A 356 -3.98 -8.30 -20.58
CA CYS A 356 -2.75 -9.07 -20.70
C CYS A 356 -1.75 -8.41 -21.67
N VAL A 357 -2.17 -8.01 -22.88
CA VAL A 357 -1.32 -7.33 -23.86
C VAL A 357 -0.84 -5.98 -23.35
N GLY A 358 -1.73 -5.20 -22.73
CA GLY A 358 -1.36 -3.91 -22.14
C GLY A 358 -0.38 -4.07 -20.98
N GLN A 359 -0.45 -5.15 -20.22
CA GLN A 359 0.53 -5.45 -19.18
C GLN A 359 1.87 -5.87 -19.77
N TRP A 360 1.85 -6.77 -20.76
CA TRP A 360 3.05 -7.24 -21.46
C TRP A 360 3.84 -6.08 -22.10
N LEU A 361 3.16 -5.20 -22.84
CA LEU A 361 3.79 -4.02 -23.45
C LEU A 361 4.40 -3.07 -22.41
N ARG A 362 3.80 -2.94 -21.22
CA ARG A 362 4.35 -2.10 -20.15
C ARG A 362 5.59 -2.71 -19.49
N ASP A 363 5.66 -4.03 -19.43
CA ASP A 363 6.78 -4.74 -18.84
C ASP A 363 7.97 -4.79 -19.81
N ASP A 364 7.72 -4.94 -21.12
CA ASP A 364 8.73 -4.91 -22.19
C ASP A 364 9.36 -3.53 -22.39
N LEU A 365 8.58 -2.45 -22.25
CA LEU A 365 9.09 -1.06 -22.30
C LEU A 365 9.94 -0.64 -21.08
N ARG A 366 10.08 -1.50 -20.07
CA ARG A 366 10.83 -1.22 -18.83
C ARG A 366 12.14 -1.97 -18.71
N THR A 367 12.34 -3.01 -19.51
CA THR A 367 13.64 -3.67 -19.74
C THR A 367 14.43 -2.88 -20.76
#